data_AF-R0M2X8-F1
#
_entry.id   AF-R0M2X8-F1
#
_cell.length_a   1.000
_cell.length_b   1.000
_cell.length_c   1.000
_cell.angle_alpha   90.00
_cell.angle_beta   90.00
_cell.angle_gamma   90.00
#
_symmetry.space_group_name_H-M   'P 1'
#
loop_
_entity.id
_entity.type
_entity.pdbx_description
1 polymer ?
#
loop_
_entity_poly.entity_id
_entity_poly.type
_entity_poly.pdbx_seq_one_letter_code
_entity_poly.pdbx_strand_id
1 'polypeptide(L)'
;MKEIYFMTDKEKDYVADNFLKNVKNMSSTIDYNFIFNSTSEKMDTPVDEENEKKPYQVIFGKEFRKTYISPPCHIGVPADQLPNKYSTKYKIESLIKKLIKKKYYETKPEDSTVQDVLDVVKLEIDHFVSFDIFFTLLYYLIHQISPIDTKVIYISLINNYEIIKNPSLIQDFLNSNLELIPSVSYDEIPKSFTEKFMYKDSGILLATSLIISNNDLAGYFYYYITITDPGFLNSDYIWMFLAVLVSLVDDDKKFKLVQITRDEIIKLKNTNLEKFEKTEIFLRAIGVTKEDILCVQ
;
A
#
# COMPACT_ATOMS: atom_id res chain seq x y z
N MET A 1 -55.14 29.18 2.01
CA MET A 1 -53.81 29.42 2.59
C MET A 1 -52.81 28.64 1.75
N LYS A 2 -51.87 29.32 1.09
CA LYS A 2 -50.79 28.67 0.34
C LYS A 2 -49.69 28.31 1.33
N GLU A 3 -49.25 27.06 1.34
CA GLU A 3 -47.96 26.69 1.94
C GLU A 3 -46.87 27.47 1.19
N ILE A 4 -46.20 28.37 1.91
CA ILE A 4 -45.07 29.11 1.37
C ILE A 4 -43.87 28.16 1.46
N TYR A 5 -43.57 27.48 0.36
CA TYR A 5 -42.33 26.72 0.22
C TYR A 5 -41.16 27.72 0.18
N PHE A 6 -40.32 27.70 1.20
CA PHE A 6 -39.25 28.69 1.41
C PHE A 6 -38.08 28.55 0.40
N MET A 7 -38.07 27.50 -0.42
CA MET A 7 -37.09 27.25 -1.49
C MET A 7 -37.68 26.42 -2.63
N THR A 8 -37.29 26.71 -3.86
CA THR A 8 -37.58 25.94 -5.08
C THR A 8 -36.66 24.72 -5.20
N ASP A 9 -37.03 23.71 -5.99
CA ASP A 9 -36.22 22.47 -6.11
C ASP A 9 -34.83 22.73 -6.72
N LYS A 10 -34.70 23.74 -7.58
CA LYS A 10 -33.39 24.21 -8.05
C LYS A 10 -32.52 24.81 -6.94
N GLU A 11 -33.13 25.48 -5.96
CA GLU A 11 -32.41 26.03 -4.81
C GLU A 11 -32.00 24.91 -3.85
N LYS A 12 -32.79 23.83 -3.74
CA LYS A 12 -32.40 22.63 -2.97
C LYS A 12 -31.24 21.88 -3.63
N ASP A 13 -31.27 21.70 -4.95
CA ASP A 13 -30.18 21.06 -5.69
C ASP A 13 -28.89 21.88 -5.60
N TYR A 14 -29.00 23.21 -5.67
CA TYR A 14 -27.86 24.11 -5.50
C TYR A 14 -27.28 24.07 -4.07
N VAL A 15 -28.13 23.98 -3.04
CA VAL A 15 -27.69 23.82 -1.64
C VAL A 15 -27.01 22.46 -1.44
N ALA A 16 -27.53 21.38 -2.04
CA ALA A 16 -26.92 20.05 -2.01
C ALA A 16 -25.55 20.02 -2.72
N ASP A 17 -25.42 20.68 -3.86
CA ASP A 17 -24.16 20.79 -4.60
C ASP A 17 -23.11 21.63 -3.84
N ASN A 18 -23.55 22.64 -3.09
CA ASN A 18 -22.67 23.40 -2.19
C ASN A 18 -22.26 22.61 -0.94
N PHE A 19 -23.11 21.73 -0.39
CA PHE A 19 -22.71 20.80 0.67
C PHE A 19 -21.72 19.73 0.14
N LEU A 20 -21.92 19.20 -1.07
CA LEU A 20 -20.99 18.26 -1.74
C LEU A 20 -19.63 18.90 -2.07
N LYS A 21 -19.61 20.19 -2.41
CA LYS A 21 -18.37 20.96 -2.59
C LYS A 21 -17.67 21.30 -1.28
N ASN A 22 -18.41 21.54 -0.20
CA ASN A 22 -17.83 21.94 1.09
C ASN A 22 -17.45 20.77 2.00
N VAL A 23 -18.00 19.56 1.84
CA VAL A 23 -17.41 18.33 2.42
C VAL A 23 -16.07 17.97 1.74
N LYS A 24 -15.85 18.42 0.51
CA LYS A 24 -14.55 18.36 -0.18
C LYS A 24 -13.55 19.45 0.25
N ASN A 25 -13.98 20.50 0.94
CA ASN A 25 -13.15 21.66 1.29
C ASN A 25 -13.20 22.08 2.79
N MET A 26 -13.75 21.25 3.68
CA MET A 26 -13.55 21.38 5.13
C MET A 26 -12.78 20.15 5.63
N SER A 27 -11.59 20.26 6.22
CA SER A 27 -10.74 21.41 6.55
C SER A 27 -9.58 20.80 7.35
N SER A 28 -8.31 20.93 6.98
CA SER A 28 -7.59 22.21 6.95
C SER A 28 -6.53 22.29 5.84
N THR A 29 -6.42 23.49 5.30
CA THR A 29 -5.32 24.03 4.49
C THR A 29 -3.94 23.70 5.05
N ILE A 30 -3.16 22.92 4.30
CA ILE A 30 -1.70 23.00 4.28
C ILE A 30 -1.35 23.77 3.01
N ASP A 31 -0.53 24.80 3.14
CA ASP A 31 0.00 25.55 2.01
C ASP A 31 1.04 24.68 1.28
N TYR A 32 0.71 24.26 0.05
CA TYR A 32 1.52 23.36 -0.77
C TYR A 32 2.52 24.12 -1.67
N ASN A 33 2.61 25.45 -1.55
CA ASN A 33 3.32 26.30 -2.53
C ASN A 33 4.86 26.19 -2.53
N PHE A 34 5.46 25.43 -1.61
CA PHE A 34 6.91 25.16 -1.64
C PHE A 34 7.28 23.84 -2.33
N ILE A 35 6.29 22.97 -2.60
CA ILE A 35 6.54 21.56 -2.98
C ILE A 35 6.82 21.38 -4.48
N PHE A 36 6.58 22.41 -5.31
CA PHE A 36 6.64 22.26 -6.77
C PHE A 36 7.76 23.03 -7.50
N ASN A 37 8.59 23.82 -6.82
CA ASN A 37 9.69 24.53 -7.49
C ASN A 37 11.05 23.87 -7.20
N SER A 38 11.45 22.96 -8.07
CA SER A 38 12.84 22.46 -8.11
C SER A 38 13.80 23.36 -8.89
N THR A 39 13.40 24.58 -9.30
CA THR A 39 14.33 25.61 -9.81
C THR A 39 13.66 27.00 -9.86
N SER A 40 13.93 27.87 -8.88
CA SER A 40 14.30 29.28 -9.11
C SER A 40 14.57 30.00 -7.77
N GLU A 41 15.40 31.04 -7.87
CA GLU A 41 16.20 31.66 -6.83
C GLU A 41 15.43 32.49 -5.78
N LYS A 42 16.03 32.55 -4.58
CA LYS A 42 15.99 33.58 -3.52
C LYS A 42 14.68 34.37 -3.32
N MET A 43 14.15 34.32 -2.10
CA MET A 43 13.93 35.54 -1.30
C MET A 43 13.88 35.22 0.19
N ASP A 44 14.54 36.08 0.97
CA ASP A 44 14.70 36.02 2.41
C ASP A 44 13.35 35.96 3.15
N THR A 45 13.29 35.16 4.22
CA THR A 45 12.26 35.29 5.25
C THR A 45 12.87 36.00 6.44
N PRO A 46 12.25 37.07 7.00
CA PRO A 46 12.50 37.39 8.39
C PRO A 46 11.90 36.27 9.22
N VAL A 47 12.76 35.73 10.08
CA VAL A 47 12.50 34.80 11.16
C VAL A 47 11.36 35.32 12.04
N ASP A 48 10.48 34.43 12.49
CA ASP A 48 9.96 34.55 13.84
C ASP A 48 10.10 33.20 14.55
N GLU A 49 10.71 33.30 15.73
CA GLU A 49 11.09 32.22 16.63
C GLU A 49 9.86 31.71 17.39
N GLU A 50 10.01 30.56 18.05
CA GLU A 50 9.02 29.90 18.91
C GLU A 50 7.95 29.05 18.19
N ASN A 51 8.27 27.77 17.95
CA ASN A 51 7.56 26.67 18.59
C ASN A 51 8.18 25.29 18.30
N GLU A 52 7.94 24.38 19.24
CA GLU A 52 8.72 23.18 19.57
C GLU A 52 8.83 22.08 18.49
N LYS A 53 9.98 21.40 18.53
CA LYS A 53 10.37 20.23 17.73
C LYS A 53 9.58 18.96 18.11
N LYS A 54 9.05 18.20 17.12
CA LYS A 54 8.90 16.72 17.11
C LYS A 54 8.31 16.18 15.77
N PRO A 55 8.43 14.88 15.44
CA PRO A 55 9.38 14.36 14.46
C PRO A 55 8.78 13.93 13.11
N TYR A 56 9.67 13.93 12.12
CA TYR A 56 9.53 13.69 10.69
C TYR A 56 8.69 12.45 10.28
N GLN A 57 7.73 12.66 9.37
CA GLN A 57 7.05 11.63 8.56
C GLN A 57 7.17 11.98 7.07
N VAL A 58 7.53 11.01 6.24
CA VAL A 58 7.85 11.16 4.80
C VAL A 58 6.78 10.44 3.97
N ILE A 59 6.11 11.12 3.03
CA ILE A 59 5.23 10.52 2.00
C ILE A 59 5.47 11.22 0.65
N PHE A 60 5.71 10.43 -0.41
CA PHE A 60 5.96 10.90 -1.78
C PHE A 60 4.80 10.59 -2.75
N GLY A 61 4.50 11.56 -3.64
CA GLY A 61 4.27 11.33 -5.07
C GLY A 61 2.94 10.71 -5.54
N LYS A 62 1.86 11.52 -5.58
CA LYS A 62 0.66 11.18 -6.37
C LYS A 62 0.83 11.59 -7.84
N GLU A 63 1.12 10.63 -8.71
CA GLU A 63 0.57 10.68 -10.06
C GLU A 63 -0.79 9.99 -10.04
N PHE A 64 -1.86 10.76 -10.28
CA PHE A 64 -3.16 10.19 -10.58
C PHE A 64 -3.06 9.39 -11.88
N ARG A 65 -2.77 8.09 -11.79
CA ARG A 65 -3.11 7.18 -12.89
C ARG A 65 -4.63 7.24 -13.02
N LYS A 66 -5.10 7.85 -14.11
CA LYS A 66 -6.46 7.65 -14.60
C LYS A 66 -6.72 6.15 -14.52
N THR A 67 -7.69 5.75 -13.71
CA THR A 67 -8.33 4.43 -13.85
C THR A 67 -8.89 4.37 -15.25
N TYR A 68 -8.09 3.85 -16.18
CA TYR A 68 -8.59 3.35 -17.46
C TYR A 68 -9.43 2.12 -17.11
N ILE A 69 -10.66 2.36 -16.70
CA ILE A 69 -11.73 1.40 -16.95
C ILE A 69 -11.90 1.47 -18.47
N SER A 70 -11.14 0.64 -19.19
CA SER A 70 -11.41 0.43 -20.60
C SER A 70 -12.90 0.12 -20.73
N PRO A 71 -13.63 0.69 -21.70
CA PRO A 71 -14.95 0.18 -22.02
C PRO A 71 -14.82 -1.33 -22.25
N PRO A 72 -15.82 -2.14 -21.88
CA PRO A 72 -15.77 -3.58 -22.11
C PRO A 72 -15.50 -3.79 -23.60
N CYS A 73 -14.28 -4.20 -23.94
CA CYS A 73 -13.98 -4.65 -25.28
C CYS A 73 -14.73 -5.97 -25.45
N HIS A 74 -15.35 -6.16 -26.61
CA HIS A 74 -16.14 -7.33 -27.02
C HIS A 74 -17.66 -7.16 -26.78
N ILE A 75 -18.26 -6.34 -27.64
CA ILE A 75 -19.68 -6.45 -28.00
C ILE A 75 -19.89 -7.88 -28.56
N GLY A 76 -20.70 -8.70 -27.90
CA GLY A 76 -21.32 -9.88 -28.50
C GLY A 76 -20.79 -11.28 -28.13
N VAL A 77 -19.79 -11.42 -27.25
CA VAL A 77 -19.29 -12.74 -26.81
C VAL A 77 -19.62 -12.95 -25.32
N PRO A 78 -20.37 -14.02 -24.96
CA PRO A 78 -20.62 -14.39 -23.56
C PRO A 78 -19.32 -14.58 -22.76
N ALA A 79 -19.31 -14.18 -21.48
CA ALA A 79 -18.10 -14.17 -20.65
C ALA A 79 -17.47 -15.56 -20.44
N ASP A 80 -18.28 -16.62 -20.54
CA ASP A 80 -17.93 -18.04 -20.52
C ASP A 80 -17.19 -18.53 -21.78
N GLN A 81 -17.21 -17.73 -22.86
CA GLN A 81 -16.53 -18.05 -24.13
C GLN A 81 -15.23 -17.26 -24.33
N LEU A 82 -14.88 -16.37 -23.39
CA LEU A 82 -13.65 -15.61 -23.44
C LEU A 82 -12.46 -16.45 -22.96
N PRO A 83 -11.23 -16.19 -23.46
CA PRO A 83 -10.03 -16.80 -22.88
C PRO A 83 -9.96 -16.50 -21.38
N ASN A 84 -9.53 -17.49 -20.59
CA ASN A 84 -9.64 -17.51 -19.12
C ASN A 84 -9.15 -16.21 -18.43
N LYS A 85 -8.13 -15.54 -18.98
CA LYS A 85 -7.64 -14.26 -18.48
C LYS A 85 -8.67 -13.13 -18.55
N TYR A 86 -9.46 -13.06 -19.62
CA TYR A 86 -10.46 -12.01 -19.81
C TYR A 86 -11.72 -12.28 -18.98
N SER A 87 -12.16 -13.53 -18.91
CA SER A 87 -13.31 -13.93 -18.08
C SER A 87 -13.07 -13.62 -16.59
N THR A 88 -11.89 -13.94 -16.06
CA THR A 88 -11.51 -13.61 -14.67
C THR A 88 -11.51 -12.11 -14.43
N LYS A 89 -10.92 -11.31 -15.33
CA LYS A 89 -10.94 -9.85 -15.21
C LYS A 89 -12.36 -9.29 -15.18
N TYR A 90 -13.24 -9.75 -16.09
CA TYR A 90 -14.64 -9.36 -16.13
C TYR A 90 -15.39 -9.71 -14.85
N LYS A 91 -15.09 -10.88 -14.28
CA LYS A 91 -15.65 -11.30 -13.00
C LYS A 91 -15.26 -10.34 -11.87
N ILE A 92 -13.97 -9.98 -11.77
CA ILE A 92 -13.49 -9.00 -10.77
C ILE A 92 -14.19 -7.65 -10.96
N GLU A 93 -14.32 -7.16 -12.19
CA GLU A 93 -15.04 -5.91 -12.49
C GLU A 93 -16.52 -5.96 -12.09
N SER A 94 -17.17 -7.11 -12.28
CA SER A 94 -18.54 -7.34 -11.84
C SER A 94 -18.68 -7.28 -10.32
N LEU A 95 -17.75 -7.90 -9.57
CA LEU A 95 -17.71 -7.83 -8.11
C LEU A 95 -17.51 -6.39 -7.60
N ILE A 96 -16.62 -5.62 -8.24
CA ILE A 96 -16.42 -4.19 -7.90
C ILE A 96 -17.73 -3.42 -8.10
N LYS A 97 -18.41 -3.60 -9.24
CA LYS A 97 -19.69 -2.94 -9.51
C LYS A 97 -20.74 -3.28 -8.47
N LYS A 98 -20.79 -4.52 -7.98
CA LYS A 98 -21.70 -4.93 -6.89
C LYS A 98 -21.40 -4.18 -5.59
N LEU A 99 -20.12 -4.06 -5.19
CA LEU A 99 -19.73 -3.31 -3.99
C LEU A 99 -20.03 -1.82 -4.12
N ILE A 100 -19.77 -1.22 -5.28
CA ILE A 100 -20.10 0.19 -5.55
C ILE A 100 -21.62 0.41 -5.50
N LYS A 101 -22.40 -0.47 -6.15
CA LYS A 101 -23.87 -0.36 -6.14
C LYS A 101 -24.40 -0.35 -4.71
N LYS A 102 -23.93 -1.27 -3.86
CA LYS A 102 -24.35 -1.32 -2.46
C LYS A 102 -23.96 -0.08 -1.67
N LYS A 103 -22.78 0.50 -1.92
CA LYS A 103 -22.29 1.68 -1.18
C LYS A 103 -23.07 2.96 -1.50
N TYR A 104 -23.57 3.10 -2.73
CA TYR A 104 -24.13 4.36 -3.23
C TYR A 104 -25.61 4.31 -3.62
N TYR A 105 -26.24 3.15 -3.64
CA TYR A 105 -27.65 2.99 -4.06
C TYR A 105 -28.45 2.18 -3.05
N GLU A 106 -29.77 2.40 -3.02
CA GLU A 106 -30.69 1.58 -2.24
C GLU A 106 -30.60 0.11 -2.67
N THR A 107 -30.35 -0.77 -1.70
CA THR A 107 -30.14 -2.20 -1.93
C THR A 107 -31.48 -2.90 -2.07
N LYS A 108 -31.66 -3.64 -3.16
CA LYS A 108 -32.85 -4.49 -3.33
C LYS A 108 -32.64 -5.87 -2.69
N PRO A 109 -33.70 -6.60 -2.33
CA PRO A 109 -33.58 -7.94 -1.76
C PRO A 109 -32.82 -8.93 -2.65
N GLU A 110 -32.91 -8.76 -3.98
CA GLU A 110 -32.17 -9.56 -4.97
C GLU A 110 -30.69 -9.15 -5.17
N ASP A 111 -30.22 -8.06 -4.58
CA ASP A 111 -28.85 -7.59 -4.76
C ASP A 111 -27.85 -8.41 -3.93
N SER A 112 -26.71 -8.76 -4.53
CA SER A 112 -25.65 -9.50 -3.83
C SER A 112 -25.18 -8.78 -2.57
N THR A 113 -24.98 -9.55 -1.50
CA THR A 113 -24.44 -9.07 -0.25
C THR A 113 -22.92 -8.88 -0.31
N VAL A 114 -22.35 -8.21 0.69
CA VAL A 114 -20.88 -8.16 0.84
C VAL A 114 -20.32 -9.55 1.13
N GLN A 115 -21.09 -10.38 1.85
CA GLN A 115 -20.72 -11.75 2.13
C GLN A 115 -20.62 -12.56 0.82
N ASP A 116 -21.56 -12.41 -0.10
CA ASP A 116 -21.51 -13.12 -1.39
C ASP A 116 -20.26 -12.75 -2.18
N VAL A 117 -19.86 -11.47 -2.15
CA VAL A 117 -18.62 -11.02 -2.80
C VAL A 117 -17.39 -11.60 -2.10
N LEU A 118 -17.37 -11.57 -0.76
CA LEU A 118 -16.30 -12.11 0.04
C LEU A 118 -16.13 -13.62 -0.17
N ASP A 119 -17.21 -14.38 -0.26
CA ASP A 119 -17.18 -15.83 -0.48
C ASP A 119 -16.56 -16.17 -1.83
N VAL A 120 -16.92 -15.43 -2.90
CA VAL A 120 -16.29 -15.57 -4.22
C VAL A 120 -14.80 -15.20 -4.15
N VAL A 121 -14.45 -14.11 -3.47
CA VAL A 121 -13.05 -13.70 -3.31
C VAL A 121 -12.26 -14.79 -2.58
N LYS A 122 -12.75 -15.33 -1.47
CA LYS A 122 -12.06 -16.40 -0.72
C LYS A 122 -11.82 -17.66 -1.56
N LEU A 123 -12.77 -18.00 -2.44
CA LEU A 123 -12.69 -19.19 -3.29
C LEU A 123 -11.69 -19.04 -4.44
N GLU A 124 -11.48 -17.82 -4.95
CA GLU A 124 -10.74 -17.58 -6.20
C GLU A 124 -9.58 -16.59 -6.06
N ILE A 125 -9.19 -16.26 -4.82
CA ILE A 125 -8.13 -15.29 -4.54
C ILE A 125 -6.80 -15.68 -5.19
N ASP A 126 -6.47 -16.97 -5.23
CA ASP A 126 -5.30 -17.54 -5.90
C ASP A 126 -5.25 -17.20 -7.39
N HIS A 127 -6.39 -17.09 -8.06
CA HIS A 127 -6.48 -16.64 -9.44
C HIS A 127 -6.49 -15.12 -9.54
N PHE A 128 -7.21 -14.43 -8.66
CA PHE A 128 -7.45 -13.00 -8.73
C PHE A 128 -6.20 -12.15 -8.44
N VAL A 129 -5.33 -12.58 -7.52
CA VAL A 129 -4.13 -11.81 -7.12
C VAL A 129 -3.17 -11.48 -8.26
N SER A 130 -3.24 -12.25 -9.36
CA SER A 130 -2.41 -12.03 -10.55
C SER A 130 -2.91 -10.87 -11.44
N PHE A 131 -4.05 -10.26 -11.08
CA PHE A 131 -4.69 -9.17 -11.81
C PHE A 131 -4.65 -7.86 -11.00
N ASP A 132 -4.07 -6.82 -11.57
CA ASP A 132 -3.98 -5.49 -10.96
C ASP A 132 -5.33 -4.95 -10.44
N ILE A 133 -6.42 -5.20 -11.18
CA ILE A 133 -7.77 -4.75 -10.81
C ILE A 133 -8.31 -5.44 -9.53
N PHE A 134 -7.72 -6.55 -9.11
CA PHE A 134 -8.07 -7.21 -7.86
C PHE A 134 -7.75 -6.32 -6.64
N PHE A 135 -6.67 -5.55 -6.67
CA PHE A 135 -6.34 -4.64 -5.56
C PHE A 135 -7.37 -3.51 -5.43
N THR A 136 -7.99 -3.09 -6.54
CA THR A 136 -9.16 -2.20 -6.51
C THR A 136 -10.36 -2.87 -5.84
N LEU A 137 -10.62 -4.15 -6.13
CA LEU A 137 -11.67 -4.91 -5.45
C LEU A 137 -11.42 -4.99 -3.94
N LEU A 138 -10.18 -5.33 -3.54
CA LEU A 138 -9.80 -5.39 -2.13
C LEU A 138 -9.99 -4.06 -1.41
N TYR A 139 -9.61 -2.93 -2.05
CA TYR A 139 -9.82 -1.60 -1.49
C TYR A 139 -11.30 -1.32 -1.15
N TYR A 140 -12.24 -1.76 -2.01
CA TYR A 140 -13.66 -1.61 -1.70
C TYR A 140 -14.17 -2.62 -0.67
N LEU A 141 -13.60 -3.82 -0.63
CA LEU A 141 -14.07 -4.92 0.20
C LEU A 141 -13.59 -4.83 1.65
N ILE A 142 -12.32 -4.51 1.88
CA ILE A 142 -11.65 -4.72 3.17
C ILE A 142 -12.26 -3.88 4.31
N HIS A 143 -12.79 -2.70 4.01
CA HIS A 143 -13.46 -1.83 4.98
C HIS A 143 -14.90 -2.24 5.31
N GLN A 144 -15.43 -3.29 4.67
CA GLN A 144 -16.81 -3.74 4.82
C GLN A 144 -16.94 -5.15 5.42
N ILE A 145 -15.83 -5.79 5.76
CA ILE A 145 -15.77 -7.17 6.27
C ILE A 145 -15.25 -7.21 7.70
N SER A 146 -15.43 -8.34 8.38
CA SER A 146 -14.97 -8.50 9.75
C SER A 146 -13.44 -8.59 9.83
N PRO A 147 -12.82 -8.27 10.99
CA PRO A 147 -11.38 -8.47 11.19
C PRO A 147 -10.91 -9.91 10.94
N ILE A 148 -11.76 -10.90 11.24
CA ILE A 148 -11.48 -12.32 10.98
C ILE A 148 -11.37 -12.57 9.48
N ASP A 149 -12.29 -12.00 8.69
CA ASP A 149 -12.26 -12.12 7.24
C ASP A 149 -11.09 -11.36 6.60
N THR A 150 -10.79 -10.16 7.11
CA THR A 150 -9.58 -9.41 6.74
C THR A 150 -8.33 -10.25 6.95
N LYS A 151 -8.22 -10.94 8.08
CA LYS A 151 -7.11 -11.87 8.35
C LYS A 151 -7.03 -12.99 7.31
N VAL A 152 -8.15 -13.61 6.94
CA VAL A 152 -8.20 -14.63 5.88
C VAL A 152 -7.68 -14.09 4.55
N ILE A 153 -8.08 -12.87 4.17
CA ILE A 153 -7.60 -12.23 2.93
C ILE A 153 -6.09 -12.01 2.97
N TYR A 154 -5.55 -11.47 4.07
CA TYR A 154 -4.11 -11.24 4.22
C TYR A 154 -3.30 -12.55 4.17
N ILE A 155 -3.75 -13.60 4.87
CA ILE A 155 -3.11 -14.92 4.81
C ILE A 155 -3.13 -15.49 3.38
N SER A 156 -4.23 -15.28 2.65
CA SER A 156 -4.30 -15.68 1.23
C SER A 156 -3.37 -14.87 0.33
N LEU A 157 -3.18 -13.56 0.57
CA LEU A 157 -2.17 -12.76 -0.13
C LEU A 157 -0.75 -13.27 0.14
N ILE A 158 -0.46 -13.62 1.40
CA ILE A 158 0.82 -14.21 1.83
C ILE A 158 1.06 -15.55 1.14
N ASN A 159 0.06 -16.42 1.06
CA ASN A 159 0.16 -17.69 0.36
C ASN A 159 0.44 -17.55 -1.14
N ASN A 160 0.02 -16.42 -1.74
CA ASN A 160 0.10 -16.20 -3.17
C ASN A 160 1.01 -15.04 -3.56
N TYR A 161 1.94 -14.65 -2.70
CA TYR A 161 2.79 -13.47 -2.94
C TYR A 161 3.61 -13.57 -4.23
N GLU A 162 4.03 -14.78 -4.63
CA GLU A 162 4.89 -15.01 -5.79
C GLU A 162 4.20 -14.68 -7.13
N ILE A 163 2.87 -14.78 -7.19
CA ILE A 163 2.08 -14.54 -8.41
C ILE A 163 1.59 -13.10 -8.54
N ILE A 164 1.81 -12.27 -7.53
CA ILE A 164 1.52 -10.82 -7.55
C ILE A 164 2.54 -10.13 -8.46
N LYS A 165 2.07 -9.59 -9.58
CA LYS A 165 2.93 -9.04 -10.63
C LYS A 165 3.37 -7.60 -10.38
N ASN A 166 2.54 -6.82 -9.71
CA ASN A 166 2.71 -5.38 -9.59
C ASN A 166 2.92 -4.99 -8.12
N PRO A 167 4.19 -4.86 -7.67
CA PRO A 167 4.50 -4.55 -6.27
C PRO A 167 4.01 -3.15 -5.83
N SER A 168 3.84 -2.21 -6.76
CA SER A 168 3.32 -0.87 -6.43
C SER A 168 1.87 -0.92 -5.93
N LEU A 169 1.03 -1.79 -6.50
CA LEU A 169 -0.38 -1.89 -6.11
C LEU A 169 -0.56 -2.52 -4.73
N ILE A 170 0.28 -3.50 -4.39
CA ILE A 170 0.27 -4.07 -3.04
C ILE A 170 0.84 -3.08 -2.03
N GLN A 171 1.86 -2.30 -2.38
CA GLN A 171 2.33 -1.22 -1.53
C GLN A 171 1.21 -0.19 -1.25
N ASP A 172 0.51 0.27 -2.29
CA ASP A 172 -0.60 1.22 -2.15
C ASP A 172 -1.74 0.65 -1.29
N PHE A 173 -2.08 -0.62 -1.51
CA PHE A 173 -3.07 -1.33 -0.72
C PHE A 173 -2.66 -1.41 0.75
N LEU A 174 -1.43 -1.82 1.05
CA LEU A 174 -0.94 -1.95 2.42
C LEU A 174 -0.88 -0.58 3.12
N ASN A 175 -0.34 0.45 2.46
CA ASN A 175 -0.25 1.80 3.00
C ASN A 175 -1.62 2.40 3.32
N SER A 176 -2.62 2.14 2.48
CA SER A 176 -3.98 2.64 2.70
C SER A 176 -4.73 1.89 3.81
N ASN A 177 -4.22 0.73 4.24
CA ASN A 177 -4.90 -0.19 5.15
C ASN A 177 -4.00 -0.64 6.32
N LEU A 178 -3.01 0.18 6.70
CA LEU A 178 -2.07 -0.14 7.79
C LEU A 178 -2.78 -0.52 9.10
N GLU A 179 -3.84 0.20 9.45
CA GLU A 179 -4.64 -0.03 10.67
C GLU A 179 -5.47 -1.33 10.62
N LEU A 180 -5.65 -1.89 9.42
CA LEU A 180 -6.43 -3.11 9.19
C LEU A 180 -5.56 -4.35 9.03
N ILE A 181 -4.23 -4.21 9.10
CA ILE A 181 -3.33 -5.36 9.05
C ILE A 181 -3.63 -6.25 10.28
N PRO A 182 -3.93 -7.54 10.07
CA PRO A 182 -4.36 -8.41 11.15
C PRO A 182 -3.22 -8.74 12.12
N SER A 183 -3.58 -8.97 13.38
CA SER A 183 -2.67 -9.63 14.30
C SER A 183 -2.58 -11.12 14.00
N VAL A 184 -1.37 -11.63 13.82
CA VAL A 184 -1.07 -13.02 13.46
C VAL A 184 0.13 -13.54 14.24
N SER A 185 0.06 -14.80 14.64
CA SER A 185 1.19 -15.52 15.24
C SER A 185 2.05 -16.19 14.18
N TYR A 186 3.28 -16.59 14.55
CA TYR A 186 4.20 -17.28 13.64
C TYR A 186 3.58 -18.55 13.04
N ASP A 187 2.83 -19.32 13.82
CA ASP A 187 2.23 -20.59 13.39
C ASP A 187 1.13 -20.41 12.32
N GLU A 188 0.59 -19.21 12.19
CA GLU A 188 -0.42 -18.87 11.18
C GLU A 188 0.21 -18.44 9.85
N ILE A 189 1.52 -18.17 9.83
CA ILE A 189 2.23 -17.76 8.63
C ILE A 189 2.80 -19.00 7.94
N PRO A 190 2.57 -19.17 6.63
CA PRO A 190 3.18 -20.25 5.87
C PRO A 190 4.70 -20.24 6.02
N LYS A 191 5.29 -21.36 6.46
CA LYS A 191 6.75 -21.46 6.64
C LYS A 191 7.51 -21.11 5.35
N SER A 192 7.00 -21.57 4.21
CA SER A 192 7.53 -21.27 2.88
C SER A 192 7.62 -19.78 2.60
N PHE A 193 6.67 -18.97 3.09
CA PHE A 193 6.71 -17.52 2.98
C PHE A 193 7.88 -16.97 3.80
N THR A 194 7.98 -17.31 5.09
CA THR A 194 9.07 -16.81 5.95
C THR A 194 10.47 -17.17 5.43
N GLU A 195 10.60 -18.32 4.76
CA GLU A 195 11.84 -18.79 4.15
C GLU A 195 12.21 -18.08 2.84
N LYS A 196 11.24 -17.48 2.13
CA LYS A 196 11.43 -17.05 0.73
C LYS A 196 10.88 -15.67 0.37
N PHE A 197 10.26 -14.96 1.29
CA PHE A 197 9.61 -13.66 1.04
C PHE A 197 10.57 -12.65 0.38
N MET A 198 11.85 -12.68 0.75
CA MET A 198 12.90 -11.76 0.28
C MET A 198 13.25 -11.89 -1.20
N TYR A 199 12.80 -12.96 -1.87
CA TYR A 199 13.03 -13.16 -3.31
C TYR A 199 11.99 -12.50 -4.21
N LYS A 200 10.94 -11.88 -3.63
CA LYS A 200 9.90 -11.15 -4.38
C LYS A 200 9.53 -9.86 -3.66
N ASP A 201 9.43 -8.78 -4.42
CA ASP A 201 9.04 -7.46 -3.91
C ASP A 201 7.70 -7.49 -3.14
N SER A 202 6.70 -8.21 -3.66
CA SER A 202 5.42 -8.43 -2.98
C SER A 202 5.59 -9.13 -1.63
N GLY A 203 6.51 -10.10 -1.55
CA GLY A 203 6.83 -10.81 -0.32
C GLY A 203 7.50 -9.91 0.70
N ILE A 204 8.45 -9.08 0.26
CA ILE A 204 9.12 -8.07 1.10
C ILE A 204 8.09 -7.07 1.65
N LEU A 205 7.18 -6.58 0.82
CA LEU A 205 6.12 -5.64 1.24
C LEU A 205 5.15 -6.27 2.26
N LEU A 206 4.71 -7.50 2.01
CA LEU A 206 3.86 -8.24 2.95
C LEU A 206 4.59 -8.52 4.27
N ALA A 207 5.84 -8.96 4.23
CA ALA A 207 6.64 -9.20 5.44
C ALA A 207 6.86 -7.92 6.24
N THR A 208 7.13 -6.79 5.56
CA THR A 208 7.29 -5.49 6.21
C THR A 208 6.02 -5.08 6.95
N SER A 209 4.87 -5.18 6.28
CA SER A 209 3.58 -4.82 6.89
C SER A 209 3.21 -5.73 8.05
N LEU A 210 3.46 -7.04 7.94
CA LEU A 210 3.26 -8.00 9.03
C LEU A 210 4.07 -7.66 10.27
N ILE A 211 5.37 -7.38 10.13
CA ILE A 211 6.24 -7.08 11.27
C ILE A 211 5.83 -5.77 11.95
N ILE A 212 5.43 -4.74 11.19
CA ILE A 212 4.94 -3.47 11.76
C ILE A 212 3.75 -3.71 12.71
N SER A 213 2.86 -4.62 12.36
CA SER A 213 1.67 -4.94 13.16
C SER A 213 1.89 -6.05 14.18
N ASN A 214 2.98 -6.81 14.06
CA ASN A 214 3.28 -8.01 14.87
C ASN A 214 4.80 -8.06 15.15
N ASN A 215 5.25 -7.21 16.09
CA ASN A 215 6.68 -7.03 16.39
C ASN A 215 7.39 -8.32 16.82
N ASP A 216 6.65 -9.27 17.42
CA ASP A 216 7.14 -10.59 17.83
C ASP A 216 7.61 -11.45 16.64
N LEU A 217 7.15 -11.15 15.43
CA LEU A 217 7.59 -11.82 14.21
C LEU A 217 9.01 -11.43 13.78
N ALA A 218 9.54 -10.31 14.24
CA ALA A 218 10.83 -9.76 13.80
C ALA A 218 11.98 -10.77 13.94
N GLY A 219 11.99 -11.55 15.03
CA GLY A 219 13.02 -12.58 15.26
C GLY A 219 13.05 -13.67 14.19
N TYR A 220 11.88 -14.10 13.71
CA TYR A 220 11.77 -15.15 12.69
C TYR A 220 12.25 -14.66 11.33
N PHE A 221 11.85 -13.45 10.93
CA PHE A 221 12.31 -12.87 9.67
C PHE A 221 13.80 -12.52 9.70
N TYR A 222 14.31 -12.03 10.83
CA TYR A 222 15.75 -11.83 11.04
C TYR A 222 16.54 -13.10 10.77
N TYR A 223 16.12 -14.23 11.34
CA TYR A 223 16.80 -15.51 11.16
C TYR A 223 16.99 -15.84 9.69
N TYR A 224 15.91 -15.81 8.89
CA TYR A 224 15.98 -16.14 7.47
C TYR A 224 16.81 -15.17 6.64
N ILE A 225 16.78 -13.87 6.97
CA ILE A 225 17.64 -12.87 6.32
C ILE A 225 19.12 -13.18 6.55
N THR A 226 19.49 -13.59 7.77
CA THR A 226 20.91 -13.80 8.12
C THR A 226 21.53 -15.09 7.58
N ILE A 227 20.72 -16.12 7.32
CA ILE A 227 21.19 -17.41 6.78
C ILE A 227 21.13 -17.48 5.25
N THR A 228 20.55 -16.45 4.61
CA THR A 228 20.35 -16.41 3.16
C THR A 228 21.44 -15.62 2.47
N ASP A 229 21.78 -16.00 1.24
CA ASP A 229 22.66 -15.23 0.37
C ASP A 229 22.16 -13.76 0.21
N PRO A 230 23.06 -12.75 0.30
CA PRO A 230 22.69 -11.33 0.22
C PRO A 230 22.09 -10.88 -1.11
N GLY A 231 21.89 -11.75 -2.11
CA GLY A 231 21.28 -11.42 -3.40
C GLY A 231 19.90 -10.75 -3.31
N PHE A 232 19.19 -10.88 -2.18
CA PHE A 232 17.95 -10.16 -1.90
C PHE A 232 18.13 -8.63 -1.81
N LEU A 233 19.34 -8.14 -1.57
CA LEU A 233 19.67 -6.70 -1.50
C LEU A 233 19.49 -5.96 -2.84
N ASN A 234 19.27 -6.69 -3.93
CA ASN A 234 18.99 -6.11 -5.25
C ASN A 234 17.59 -5.48 -5.37
N SER A 235 16.64 -5.86 -4.50
CA SER A 235 15.28 -5.31 -4.48
C SER A 235 15.29 -3.91 -3.88
N ASP A 236 14.52 -2.98 -4.44
CA ASP A 236 14.41 -1.63 -3.91
C ASP A 236 13.60 -1.58 -2.59
N TYR A 237 12.71 -2.55 -2.38
CA TYR A 237 11.83 -2.61 -1.20
C TYR A 237 12.52 -3.21 0.03
N ILE A 238 13.64 -3.92 -0.15
CA ILE A 238 14.33 -4.57 0.96
C ILE A 238 14.85 -3.56 1.98
N TRP A 239 15.26 -2.37 1.54
CA TRP A 239 15.79 -1.34 2.43
C TRP A 239 14.73 -0.85 3.42
N MET A 240 13.47 -0.79 3.00
CA MET A 240 12.34 -0.47 3.89
C MET A 240 12.11 -1.60 4.90
N PHE A 241 12.11 -2.85 4.44
CA PHE A 241 12.01 -4.01 5.32
C PHE A 241 13.12 -4.04 6.37
N LEU A 242 14.38 -3.81 5.96
CA LEU A 242 15.53 -3.79 6.85
C LEU A 242 15.49 -2.63 7.84
N ALA A 243 14.97 -1.46 7.43
CA ALA A 243 14.78 -0.31 8.32
C ALA A 243 13.77 -0.61 9.45
N VAL A 244 12.68 -1.31 9.13
CA VAL A 244 11.73 -1.79 10.14
C VAL A 244 12.38 -2.85 11.02
N LEU A 245 13.02 -3.85 10.42
CA LEU A 245 13.61 -4.97 11.15
C LEU A 245 14.69 -4.50 12.14
N VAL A 246 15.61 -3.63 11.70
CA VAL A 246 16.71 -3.12 12.54
C VAL A 246 16.19 -2.30 13.72
N SER A 247 15.01 -1.68 13.59
CA SER A 247 14.37 -0.93 14.67
C SER A 247 13.73 -1.81 15.75
N LEU A 248 13.51 -3.10 15.46
CA LEU A 248 12.78 -4.03 16.33
C LEU A 248 13.66 -5.12 16.96
N VAL A 249 14.92 -5.22 16.54
CA VAL A 249 15.86 -6.22 17.06
C VAL A 249 16.85 -5.63 18.08
N ASP A 250 17.50 -6.49 18.86
CA ASP A 250 18.57 -6.10 19.79
C ASP A 250 19.85 -5.64 19.06
N ASP A 251 20.75 -4.99 19.78
CA ASP A 251 21.93 -4.35 19.20
C ASP A 251 22.91 -5.33 18.52
N ASP A 252 23.03 -6.56 19.03
CA ASP A 252 23.84 -7.61 18.40
C ASP A 252 23.28 -7.97 17.02
N LYS A 253 21.96 -8.12 16.93
CA LYS A 253 21.26 -8.36 15.66
C LYS A 253 21.37 -7.17 14.72
N LYS A 254 21.26 -5.93 15.22
CA LYS A 254 21.44 -4.71 14.41
C LYS A 254 22.83 -4.68 13.78
N PHE A 255 23.88 -4.93 14.57
CA PHE A 255 25.25 -4.97 14.10
C PHE A 255 25.43 -6.00 12.98
N LYS A 256 24.83 -7.18 13.12
CA LYS A 256 24.86 -8.20 12.07
C LYS A 256 24.16 -7.76 10.77
N LEU A 257 23.03 -7.07 10.85
CA LEU A 257 22.34 -6.53 9.67
C LEU A 257 23.19 -5.47 8.96
N VAL A 258 23.88 -4.61 9.72
CA VAL A 258 24.83 -3.64 9.15
C VAL A 258 25.99 -4.35 8.45
N GLN A 259 26.54 -5.42 9.04
CA GLN A 259 27.60 -6.20 8.40
C GLN A 259 27.18 -6.81 7.07
N ILE A 260 25.97 -7.37 6.99
CA ILE A 260 25.45 -8.00 5.76
C ILE A 260 25.20 -6.97 4.65
N THR A 261 24.78 -5.76 5.01
CA THR A 261 24.38 -4.72 4.05
C THR A 261 25.53 -3.82 3.60
N ARG A 262 26.60 -3.69 4.41
CA ARG A 262 27.71 -2.75 4.20
C ARG A 262 28.30 -2.81 2.79
N ASP A 263 28.68 -4.00 2.34
CA ASP A 263 29.43 -4.13 1.09
C ASP A 263 28.57 -3.76 -0.12
N GLU A 264 27.27 -4.05 -0.08
CA GLU A 264 26.34 -3.64 -1.13
C GLU A 264 26.07 -2.13 -1.10
N ILE A 265 25.95 -1.50 0.07
CA ILE A 265 25.78 -0.04 0.18
C ILE A 265 26.98 0.70 -0.43
N ILE A 266 28.21 0.25 -0.13
CA ILE A 266 29.44 0.81 -0.71
C ILE A 266 29.48 0.60 -2.23
N LYS A 267 29.07 -0.59 -2.70
CA LYS A 267 28.98 -0.88 -4.13
C LYS A 267 27.96 0.03 -4.83
N LEU A 268 26.77 0.21 -4.26
CA LEU A 268 25.72 1.07 -4.82
C LEU A 268 26.16 2.54 -4.87
N LYS A 269 26.79 3.06 -3.81
CA LYS A 269 27.39 4.42 -3.80
C LYS A 269 28.24 4.67 -5.05
N ASN A 270 29.05 3.68 -5.43
CA ASN A 270 30.03 3.83 -6.50
C ASN A 270 29.49 3.48 -7.90
N THR A 271 28.41 2.70 -8.00
CA THR A 271 27.95 2.12 -9.28
C THR A 271 26.55 2.54 -9.69
N ASN A 272 25.67 2.87 -8.74
CA ASN A 272 24.28 3.18 -9.00
C ASN A 272 23.71 4.10 -7.92
N LEU A 273 23.85 5.42 -8.14
CA LEU A 273 23.37 6.44 -7.21
C LEU A 273 21.85 6.36 -6.99
N GLU A 274 21.05 6.06 -8.01
CA GLU A 274 19.58 5.95 -7.86
C GLU A 274 19.19 4.83 -6.88
N LYS A 275 19.87 3.68 -6.95
CA LYS A 275 19.67 2.61 -5.97
C LYS A 275 20.27 2.92 -4.61
N PHE A 276 21.42 3.61 -4.58
CA PHE A 276 21.98 4.11 -3.32
C PHE A 276 20.99 5.04 -2.59
N GLU A 277 20.25 5.87 -3.33
CA GLU A 277 19.23 6.74 -2.76
C GLU A 277 18.16 5.96 -1.98
N LYS A 278 17.83 4.73 -2.39
CA LYS A 278 16.87 3.86 -1.69
C LYS A 278 17.37 3.35 -0.34
N THR A 279 18.68 3.29 -0.14
CA THR A 279 19.29 2.82 1.12
C THR A 279 19.08 3.82 2.28
N GLU A 280 18.71 5.07 1.98
CA GLU A 280 18.57 6.14 2.96
C GLU A 280 17.70 5.78 4.16
N ILE A 281 16.59 5.10 3.89
CA ILE A 281 15.63 4.74 4.93
C ILE A 281 16.26 3.79 5.96
N PHE A 282 17.11 2.87 5.49
CA PHE A 282 17.86 1.97 6.35
C PHE A 282 18.99 2.70 7.09
N LEU A 283 19.74 3.56 6.39
CA LEU A 283 20.81 4.37 6.99
C LEU A 283 20.29 5.24 8.13
N ARG A 284 19.18 5.95 7.91
CA ARG A 284 18.52 6.76 8.93
C ARG A 284 18.07 5.91 10.13
N ALA A 285 17.57 4.69 9.90
CA ALA A 285 17.16 3.77 10.97
C ALA A 285 18.33 3.31 11.87
N ILE A 286 19.56 3.28 11.33
CA ILE A 286 20.78 2.99 12.11
C ILE A 286 21.53 4.25 12.57
N GLY A 287 20.94 5.43 12.38
CA GLY A 287 21.53 6.71 12.81
C GLY A 287 22.67 7.21 11.92
N VAL A 288 22.73 6.79 10.66
CA VAL A 288 23.74 7.19 9.66
C VAL A 288 23.08 8.03 8.57
N THR A 289 23.75 9.09 8.13
CA THR A 289 23.32 9.92 7.00
C THR A 289 24.00 9.48 5.70
N LYS A 290 23.47 9.91 4.55
CA LYS A 290 24.12 9.61 3.25
C LYS A 290 25.46 10.32 3.15
N GLU A 291 25.54 11.51 3.70
CA GLU A 291 26.74 12.36 3.75
C GLU A 291 27.87 11.64 4.49
N ASP A 292 27.56 10.96 5.60
CA ASP A 292 28.54 10.14 6.35
C ASP A 292 29.17 9.05 5.47
N ILE A 293 28.43 8.52 4.50
CA ILE A 293 28.92 7.48 3.59
C ILE A 293 29.62 8.10 2.37
N LEU A 294 29.11 9.23 1.85
CA LEU A 294 29.68 9.92 0.70
C LEU A 294 31.06 10.53 1.02
N CYS A 295 31.26 11.05 2.23
CA CYS A 295 32.48 11.70 2.68
C CYS A 295 33.65 10.75 2.99
N VAL A 296 33.41 9.44 3.10
CA VAL A 296 34.49 8.44 3.26
C VAL A 296 35.13 8.19 1.90
N GLN A 297 36.36 8.71 1.73
CA GLN A 297 37.27 8.44 0.60
C GLN A 297 38.08 7.17 0.85
#